data_AF-J3IAF5-F1
#
_entry.id   AF-J3IAF5-F1
#
_cell.length_a   1.000
_cell.length_b   1.000
_cell.length_c   1.000
_cell.angle_alpha   90.00
_cell.angle_beta   90.00
_cell.angle_gamma   90.00
#
_symmetry.space_group_name_H-M   'P 1'
#
loop_
_entity.id
_entity.type
_entity.pdbx_description
1 polymer ?
#
loop_
_entity_poly.entity_id
_entity_poly.type
_entity_poly.pdbx_seq_one_letter_code
_entity_poly.pdbx_strand_id
1 'polypeptide(L)'
;MSEKKDIWDLVSIMAGVIGGVLIPTALFYASHSISESEKNNAILQSRAANMMGLIQHLSSSNEKERIIASEVALSMSKNNQLPSELVPTIARFAAHDKNSEVAQVSTQTLINAAKQDSPSQGIAQDAFKGVKPRVYFHIPNDTLKKTAANISKQLQKKSFDNGFEVVVPGIDVRKGPRTNELRFFKDSERNEAMKIQDELKALGVSTKLVDFSSTYENSSNIRPLHFELWYGWEAT
;
A
#
# COMPACT_ATOMS: atom_id res chain seq x y z
N MET A 1 -73.62 -10.57 55.42
CA MET A 1 -73.54 -9.77 54.18
C MET A 1 -72.07 -9.62 53.85
N SER A 2 -71.62 -10.23 52.75
CA SER A 2 -70.20 -10.35 52.37
C SER A 2 -69.89 -9.32 51.28
N GLU A 3 -68.94 -8.44 51.57
CA GLU A 3 -68.41 -7.43 50.64
C GLU A 3 -67.62 -8.11 49.52
N LYS A 4 -68.10 -7.99 48.28
CA LYS A 4 -67.31 -8.25 47.08
C LYS A 4 -66.29 -7.11 46.91
N LYS A 5 -65.06 -7.33 47.35
CA LYS A 5 -63.92 -6.46 47.00
C LYS A 5 -63.54 -6.65 45.54
N ASP A 6 -64.10 -5.75 44.74
CA ASP A 6 -63.45 -4.93 43.73
C ASP A 6 -62.24 -5.50 42.95
N ILE A 7 -62.55 -6.37 42.00
CA ILE A 7 -61.63 -6.81 40.95
C ILE A 7 -61.40 -5.68 39.92
N TRP A 8 -62.32 -4.71 39.84
CA TRP A 8 -62.24 -3.59 38.91
C TRP A 8 -61.25 -2.51 39.37
N ASP A 9 -61.15 -2.27 40.66
CA ASP A 9 -60.11 -1.39 41.24
C ASP A 9 -58.69 -1.95 41.09
N LEU A 10 -58.52 -3.28 41.14
CA LEU A 10 -57.19 -3.89 40.98
C LEU A 10 -56.70 -3.83 39.53
N VAL A 11 -57.63 -3.87 38.57
CA VAL A 11 -57.35 -3.71 37.13
C VAL A 11 -57.07 -2.24 36.78
N SER A 12 -57.76 -1.28 37.40
CA SER A 12 -57.50 0.15 37.16
C SER A 12 -56.15 0.61 37.75
N ILE A 13 -55.75 0.05 38.90
CA ILE A 13 -54.43 0.29 39.50
C ILE A 13 -53.31 -0.32 38.64
N MET A 14 -53.48 -1.54 38.12
CA MET A 14 -52.49 -2.14 37.22
C MET A 14 -52.40 -1.43 35.86
N ALA A 15 -53.51 -0.95 35.30
CA ALA A 15 -53.50 -0.17 34.07
C ALA A 15 -52.79 1.19 34.22
N GLY A 16 -52.91 1.84 35.39
CA GLY A 16 -52.21 3.08 35.72
C GLY A 16 -50.70 2.93 35.85
N VAL A 17 -50.22 1.81 36.42
CA VAL A 17 -48.80 1.52 36.61
C VAL A 17 -48.12 1.06 35.30
N ILE A 18 -48.82 0.26 34.49
CA ILE A 18 -48.29 -0.21 33.18
C ILE A 18 -48.27 0.94 32.16
N GLY A 19 -49.30 1.78 32.12
CA GLY A 19 -49.34 2.94 31.22
C GLY A 19 -48.39 4.08 31.63
N GLY A 20 -48.23 4.34 32.93
CA GLY A 20 -47.46 5.48 33.44
C GLY A 20 -45.96 5.28 33.55
N VAL A 21 -45.47 4.04 33.68
CA VAL A 21 -44.05 3.75 33.95
C VAL A 21 -43.40 2.87 32.88
N LEU A 22 -44.08 1.86 32.34
CA LEU A 22 -43.49 0.95 31.36
C LEU A 22 -43.38 1.59 29.96
N ILE A 23 -44.34 2.43 29.57
CA ILE A 23 -44.29 3.10 28.26
C ILE A 23 -43.14 4.12 28.20
N PRO A 24 -42.95 5.03 29.19
CA PRO A 24 -41.82 5.97 29.17
C PRO A 24 -40.45 5.28 29.26
N THR A 25 -40.34 4.20 30.03
CA THR A 25 -39.07 3.45 30.16
C THR A 25 -38.74 2.67 28.90
N ALA A 26 -39.73 2.02 28.26
CA ALA A 26 -39.54 1.37 26.97
C ALA A 26 -39.15 2.37 25.86
N LEU A 27 -39.78 3.55 25.82
CA LEU A 27 -39.41 4.64 24.91
C LEU A 27 -38.01 5.19 25.20
N PHE A 28 -37.60 5.29 26.47
CA PHE A 28 -36.25 5.72 26.85
C PHE A 28 -35.18 4.72 26.40
N TYR A 29 -35.40 3.41 26.61
CA TYR A 29 -34.49 2.37 26.13
C TYR A 29 -34.45 2.28 24.59
N ALA A 30 -35.60 2.39 23.92
CA ALA A 30 -35.67 2.43 22.47
C ALA A 30 -34.96 3.67 21.90
N SER A 31 -35.13 4.84 22.53
CA SER A 31 -34.44 6.09 22.16
C SER A 31 -32.92 5.99 22.36
N HIS A 32 -32.46 5.35 23.44
CA HIS A 32 -31.04 5.13 23.68
C HIS A 32 -30.42 4.19 22.63
N SER A 33 -31.12 3.09 22.30
CA SER A 33 -30.75 2.15 21.25
C SER A 33 -30.70 2.80 19.85
N ILE A 34 -31.69 3.64 19.52
CA ILE A 34 -31.73 4.37 18.24
C ILE A 34 -30.59 5.39 18.17
N SER A 35 -30.29 6.09 19.27
CA SER A 35 -29.17 7.03 19.35
C SER A 35 -27.81 6.38 19.14
N GLU A 36 -27.59 5.17 19.67
CA GLU A 36 -26.34 4.42 19.44
C GLU A 36 -26.22 3.94 17.98
N SER A 37 -27.33 3.49 17.39
CA SER A 37 -27.37 3.12 15.97
C SER A 37 -27.08 4.32 15.06
N GLU A 38 -27.65 5.50 15.34
CA GLU A 38 -27.38 6.73 14.59
C GLU A 38 -25.93 7.17 14.69
N LYS A 39 -25.33 7.11 15.89
CA LYS A 39 -23.90 7.40 16.10
C LYS A 39 -23.01 6.43 15.32
N ASN A 40 -23.30 5.13 15.38
CA ASN A 40 -22.55 4.12 14.64
C ASN A 40 -22.68 4.32 13.13
N ASN A 41 -23.88 4.62 12.64
CA ASN A 41 -24.12 4.92 11.23
C ASN A 41 -23.37 6.19 10.79
N ALA A 42 -23.36 7.25 11.61
CA ALA A 42 -22.61 8.46 11.32
C ALA A 42 -21.09 8.23 11.26
N ILE A 43 -20.55 7.39 12.17
CA ILE A 43 -19.14 6.98 12.15
C ILE A 43 -18.83 6.16 10.90
N LEU A 44 -19.69 5.20 10.54
CA LEU A 44 -19.53 4.39 9.33
C LEU A 44 -19.58 5.25 8.06
N GLN A 45 -20.51 6.19 7.99
CA GLN A 45 -20.62 7.15 6.88
C GLN A 45 -19.37 8.04 6.78
N SER A 46 -18.87 8.56 7.91
CA SER A 46 -17.65 9.38 7.93
C SER A 46 -16.42 8.57 7.48
N ARG A 47 -16.27 7.32 7.95
CA ARG A 47 -15.20 6.43 7.50
C ARG A 47 -15.28 6.14 6.01
N ALA A 48 -16.48 5.81 5.51
CA ALA A 48 -16.70 5.57 4.10
C ALA A 48 -16.39 6.81 3.24
N ALA A 49 -16.80 8.01 3.69
CA ALA A 49 -16.52 9.26 3.00
C ALA A 49 -15.01 9.56 2.95
N ASN A 50 -14.30 9.39 4.07
CA ASN A 50 -12.85 9.57 4.12
C ASN A 50 -12.11 8.57 3.22
N MET A 51 -12.55 7.31 3.20
CA MET A 51 -12.02 6.29 2.30
C MET A 51 -12.28 6.61 0.82
N MET A 52 -13.50 7.03 0.48
CA MET A 52 -13.85 7.42 -0.88
C MET A 52 -13.03 8.61 -1.34
N GLY A 53 -12.86 9.63 -0.50
CA GLY A 53 -11.99 10.77 -0.78
C GLY A 53 -10.54 10.34 -1.04
N LEU A 54 -10.00 9.44 -0.21
CA LEU A 54 -8.64 8.94 -0.39
C LEU A 54 -8.50 8.11 -1.67
N ILE A 55 -9.45 7.22 -1.98
CA ILE A 55 -9.46 6.45 -3.24
C ILE A 55 -9.53 7.40 -4.44
N GLN A 56 -10.39 8.43 -4.37
CA GLN A 56 -10.52 9.42 -5.42
C GLN A 56 -9.19 10.13 -5.70
N HIS A 57 -8.52 10.63 -4.67
CA HIS A 57 -7.22 11.29 -4.83
C HIS A 57 -6.12 10.33 -5.28
N LEU A 58 -6.10 9.09 -4.77
CA LEU A 58 -5.18 8.05 -5.24
C LEU A 58 -5.41 7.73 -6.72
N SER A 59 -6.65 7.75 -7.20
CA SER A 59 -7.01 7.49 -8.59
C SER A 59 -6.93 8.73 -9.51
N SER A 60 -6.55 9.90 -8.97
CA SER A 60 -6.53 11.15 -9.72
C SER A 60 -5.56 11.08 -10.90
N SER A 61 -5.92 11.69 -12.03
CA SER A 61 -4.99 11.87 -13.15
C SER A 61 -3.84 12.82 -12.80
N ASN A 62 -4.03 13.68 -11.79
CA ASN A 62 -3.02 14.60 -11.28
C ASN A 62 -1.99 13.87 -10.40
N GLU A 63 -0.74 13.85 -10.84
CA GLU A 63 0.35 13.16 -10.13
C GLU A 63 0.58 13.70 -8.72
N LYS A 64 0.48 15.03 -8.53
CA LYS A 64 0.69 15.65 -7.21
C LYS A 64 -0.38 15.21 -6.22
N GLU A 65 -1.63 15.08 -6.66
CA GLU A 65 -2.71 14.58 -5.82
C GLU A 65 -2.49 13.12 -5.44
N ARG A 66 -2.05 12.27 -6.39
CA ARG A 66 -1.73 10.87 -6.08
C ARG A 66 -0.59 10.74 -5.08
N ILE A 67 0.44 11.58 -5.19
CA ILE A 67 1.57 11.62 -4.24
C ILE A 67 1.05 11.98 -2.84
N ILE A 68 0.30 13.09 -2.71
CA ILE A 68 -0.26 13.53 -1.43
C ILE A 68 -1.14 12.44 -0.82
N ALA A 69 -2.01 11.82 -1.63
CA ALA A 69 -2.88 10.74 -1.18
C ALA A 69 -2.08 9.51 -0.72
N SER A 70 -0.99 9.17 -1.42
CA SER A 70 -0.10 8.08 -1.03
C SER A 70 0.61 8.37 0.29
N GLU A 71 1.04 9.62 0.51
CA GLU A 71 1.65 10.07 1.76
C GLU A 71 0.67 10.06 2.93
N VAL A 72 -0.59 10.45 2.70
CA VAL A 72 -1.66 10.30 3.68
C VAL A 72 -1.85 8.82 4.04
N ALA A 73 -1.91 7.93 3.06
CA ALA A 73 -2.01 6.49 3.30
C ALA A 73 -0.79 5.95 4.09
N LEU A 74 0.41 6.44 3.79
CA LEU A 74 1.63 6.11 4.53
C LEU A 74 1.54 6.57 5.99
N SER A 75 1.05 7.78 6.23
CA SER A 75 0.81 8.31 7.58
C SER A 75 -0.22 7.47 8.34
N MET A 76 -1.34 7.13 7.70
CA MET A 76 -2.35 6.24 8.29
C MET A 76 -1.75 4.88 8.64
N SER A 77 -0.92 4.30 7.78
CA SER A 77 -0.20 3.06 8.10
C SER A 77 0.72 3.26 9.30
N LYS A 78 1.60 4.27 9.32
CA LYS A 78 2.48 4.53 10.47
C LYS A 78 1.74 4.63 11.81
N ASN A 79 0.49 5.10 11.78
CA ASN A 79 -0.36 5.26 12.96
C ASN A 79 -1.34 4.09 13.23
N ASN A 80 -1.19 2.92 12.59
CA ASN A 80 -2.13 1.79 12.70
C ASN A 80 -3.59 2.12 12.32
N GLN A 81 -3.78 3.11 11.46
CA GLN A 81 -5.09 3.61 11.01
C GLN A 81 -5.39 3.26 9.55
N LEU A 82 -4.51 2.54 8.85
CA LEU A 82 -4.73 2.18 7.45
C LEU A 82 -5.90 1.18 7.33
N PRO A 83 -7.01 1.55 6.68
CA PRO A 83 -8.12 0.65 6.43
C PRO A 83 -7.67 -0.49 5.51
N SER A 84 -8.03 -1.72 5.87
CA SER A 84 -7.62 -2.93 5.16
C SER A 84 -8.10 -2.97 3.71
N GLU A 85 -9.23 -2.30 3.43
CA GLU A 85 -9.85 -2.17 2.13
C GLU A 85 -9.03 -1.32 1.16
N LEU A 86 -8.15 -0.45 1.67
CA LEU A 86 -7.25 0.36 0.84
C LEU A 86 -6.00 -0.40 0.43
N VAL A 87 -5.62 -1.46 1.14
CA VAL A 87 -4.38 -2.20 0.90
C VAL A 87 -4.28 -2.72 -0.53
N PRO A 88 -5.32 -3.35 -1.14
CA PRO A 88 -5.25 -3.80 -2.54
C PRO A 88 -5.07 -2.64 -3.53
N THR A 89 -5.66 -1.48 -3.23
CA THR A 89 -5.52 -0.29 -4.07
C THR A 89 -4.10 0.27 -4.00
N ILE A 90 -3.55 0.38 -2.79
CA ILE A 90 -2.15 0.77 -2.57
C ILE A 90 -1.20 -0.22 -3.25
N ALA A 91 -1.51 -1.52 -3.20
CA ALA A 91 -0.77 -2.57 -3.90
C ALA A 91 -0.73 -2.37 -5.42
N ARG A 92 -1.87 -1.99 -6.02
CA ARG A 92 -1.92 -1.67 -7.45
C ARG A 92 -1.02 -0.49 -7.80
N PHE A 93 -1.00 0.57 -7.00
CA PHE A 93 -0.12 1.72 -7.22
C PHE A 93 1.36 1.37 -7.02
N ALA A 94 1.68 0.59 -5.97
CA ALA A 94 3.01 0.07 -5.74
C ALA A 94 3.52 -0.75 -6.93
N ALA A 95 2.67 -1.57 -7.54
CA ALA A 95 3.08 -2.38 -8.69
C ALA A 95 3.09 -1.58 -10.01
N HIS A 96 2.05 -0.79 -10.30
CA HIS A 96 1.74 -0.33 -11.65
C HIS A 96 1.72 1.19 -11.86
N ASP A 97 1.87 2.04 -10.83
CA ASP A 97 1.88 3.49 -11.07
C ASP A 97 3.10 3.87 -11.92
N LYS A 98 2.85 4.73 -12.92
CA LYS A 98 3.86 5.26 -13.84
C LYS A 98 4.79 6.25 -13.15
N ASN A 99 4.28 7.00 -12.17
CA ASN A 99 5.08 7.91 -11.37
C ASN A 99 5.84 7.09 -10.31
N SER A 100 7.17 7.23 -10.31
CA SER A 100 8.05 6.46 -9.43
C SER A 100 7.85 6.79 -7.96
N GLU A 101 7.54 8.04 -7.63
CA GLU A 101 7.32 8.52 -6.26
C GLU A 101 6.02 7.94 -5.68
N VAL A 102 4.91 7.98 -6.42
CA VAL A 102 3.63 7.34 -6.01
C VAL A 102 3.83 5.85 -5.73
N ALA A 103 4.49 5.14 -6.63
CA ALA A 103 4.76 3.73 -6.49
C ALA A 103 5.69 3.43 -5.30
N GLN A 104 6.64 4.31 -5.01
CA GLN A 104 7.55 4.20 -3.89
C GLN A 104 6.83 4.38 -2.55
N VAL A 105 6.10 5.47 -2.39
CA VAL A 105 5.33 5.76 -1.18
C VAL A 105 4.33 4.63 -0.92
N SER A 106 3.63 4.18 -1.96
CA SER A 106 2.71 3.03 -1.87
C SER A 106 3.38 1.75 -1.40
N THR A 107 4.59 1.46 -1.89
CA THR A 107 5.36 0.27 -1.45
C THR A 107 5.75 0.39 0.02
N GLN A 108 6.19 1.57 0.47
CA GLN A 108 6.53 1.82 1.87
C GLN A 108 5.30 1.66 2.78
N THR A 109 4.13 2.11 2.33
CA THR A 109 2.86 1.93 3.04
C THR A 109 2.55 0.43 3.24
N LEU A 110 2.72 -0.40 2.21
CA LEU A 110 2.54 -1.85 2.35
C LEU A 110 3.52 -2.47 3.33
N ILE A 111 4.80 -2.08 3.28
CA ILE A 111 5.81 -2.61 4.22
C ILE A 111 5.45 -2.27 5.66
N ASN A 112 5.07 -1.03 5.92
CA ASN A 112 4.71 -0.61 7.27
C ASN A 112 3.49 -1.39 7.76
N ALA A 113 2.44 -1.49 6.92
CA ALA A 113 1.25 -2.28 7.24
C ALA A 113 1.56 -3.77 7.45
N ALA A 114 2.49 -4.36 6.69
CA ALA A 114 2.91 -5.76 6.78
C ALA A 114 3.71 -6.08 8.06
N LYS A 115 4.38 -5.08 8.64
CA LYS A 115 5.18 -5.20 9.88
C LYS A 115 4.37 -4.95 11.14
N GLN A 116 3.21 -4.30 11.04
CA GLN A 116 2.38 -3.93 12.18
C GLN A 116 1.40 -5.04 12.54
N ASP A 117 1.16 -5.22 13.84
CA ASP A 117 0.05 -6.03 14.33
C ASP A 117 -1.26 -5.25 14.11
N SER A 118 -1.87 -5.44 12.94
CA SER A 118 -3.07 -4.74 12.51
C SER A 118 -3.95 -5.65 11.64
N PRO A 119 -5.25 -5.35 11.49
CA PRO A 119 -6.12 -6.10 10.58
C PRO A 119 -5.63 -6.11 9.13
N SER A 120 -4.81 -5.13 8.75
CA SER A 120 -4.24 -4.96 7.42
C SER A 120 -2.98 -5.81 7.19
N GLN A 121 -2.41 -6.43 8.23
CA GLN A 121 -1.10 -7.09 8.17
C GLN A 121 -1.02 -8.20 7.13
N GLY A 122 -1.91 -9.20 7.23
CA GLY A 122 -1.91 -10.34 6.32
C GLY A 122 -2.14 -9.92 4.86
N ILE A 123 -3.10 -9.01 4.65
CA ILE A 123 -3.41 -8.47 3.33
C ILE A 123 -2.21 -7.68 2.77
N ALA A 124 -1.52 -6.91 3.61
CA ALA A 124 -0.35 -6.15 3.22
C ALA A 124 0.86 -7.04 2.91
N GLN A 125 1.06 -8.13 3.66
CA GLN A 125 2.09 -9.13 3.37
C GLN A 125 1.83 -9.81 2.03
N ASP A 126 0.60 -10.23 1.77
CA ASP A 126 0.23 -10.86 0.50
C ASP A 126 0.31 -9.88 -0.67
N ALA A 127 -0.14 -8.65 -0.47
CA ALA A 127 0.03 -7.57 -1.44
C ALA A 127 1.51 -7.28 -1.74
N PHE A 128 2.37 -7.29 -0.72
CA PHE A 128 3.79 -7.04 -0.88
C PHE A 128 4.49 -8.14 -1.70
N LYS A 129 4.06 -9.41 -1.58
CA LYS A 129 4.55 -10.51 -2.44
C LYS A 129 4.31 -10.24 -3.93
N GLY A 130 3.30 -9.43 -4.28
CA GLY A 130 3.02 -9.02 -5.65
C GLY A 130 3.84 -7.82 -6.15
N VAL A 131 4.69 -7.23 -5.30
CA VAL A 131 5.53 -6.08 -5.67
C VAL A 131 6.76 -6.58 -6.43
N LYS A 132 6.90 -6.10 -7.67
CA LYS A 132 7.97 -6.49 -8.58
C LYS A 132 9.26 -5.68 -8.34
N PRO A 133 10.45 -6.28 -8.48
CA PRO A 133 11.71 -5.56 -8.58
C PRO A 133 11.72 -4.54 -9.70
N ARG A 134 12.30 -3.36 -9.43
CA ARG A 134 12.47 -2.29 -10.41
C ARG A 134 13.95 -2.03 -10.64
N VAL A 135 14.39 -2.17 -11.89
CA VAL A 135 15.77 -1.88 -12.29
C VAL A 135 15.79 -0.64 -13.15
N TYR A 136 16.35 0.45 -12.63
CA TYR A 136 16.52 1.70 -13.38
C TYR A 136 17.81 1.65 -14.18
N PHE A 137 17.74 2.02 -15.45
CA PHE A 137 18.90 1.96 -16.34
C PHE A 137 19.49 3.37 -16.48
N HIS A 138 20.79 3.48 -16.23
CA HIS A 138 21.55 4.71 -16.40
C HIS A 138 22.65 4.49 -17.43
N ILE A 139 22.60 5.24 -18.53
CA ILE A 139 23.53 5.13 -19.66
C ILE A 139 24.42 6.38 -19.76
N PRO A 140 25.71 6.25 -20.14
CA PRO A 140 26.62 7.39 -20.23
C PRO A 140 26.30 8.37 -21.36
N ASN A 141 25.60 7.92 -22.40
CA ASN A 141 25.28 8.73 -23.58
C ASN A 141 24.06 8.14 -24.32
N ASP A 142 23.48 8.92 -25.23
CA ASP A 142 22.29 8.52 -25.99
C ASP A 142 22.54 7.42 -27.03
N THR A 143 23.79 7.17 -27.45
CA THR A 143 24.07 6.15 -28.48
C THR A 143 23.74 4.75 -27.98
N LEU A 144 23.80 4.52 -26.66
CA LEU A 144 23.44 3.26 -26.02
C LEU A 144 21.93 3.08 -25.78
N LYS A 145 21.10 4.10 -26.02
CA LYS A 145 19.67 4.08 -25.69
C LYS A 145 18.91 2.94 -26.38
N LYS A 146 19.23 2.66 -27.65
CA LYS A 146 18.61 1.55 -28.41
C LYS A 146 19.01 0.19 -27.84
N THR A 147 20.28 0.01 -27.53
CA THR A 147 20.80 -1.22 -26.91
C THR A 147 20.21 -1.44 -25.53
N ALA A 148 20.22 -0.41 -24.67
CA ALA A 148 19.61 -0.44 -23.35
C ALA A 148 18.11 -0.76 -23.40
N ALA A 149 17.37 -0.20 -24.37
CA ALA A 149 15.96 -0.51 -24.58
C ALA A 149 15.73 -1.96 -25.01
N ASN A 150 16.61 -2.53 -25.83
CA ASN A 150 16.55 -3.94 -26.22
C ASN A 150 16.84 -4.87 -25.02
N ILE A 151 17.90 -4.58 -24.26
CA ILE A 151 18.24 -5.32 -23.03
C ILE A 151 17.12 -5.23 -22.00
N SER A 152 16.52 -4.05 -21.82
CA SER A 152 15.37 -3.84 -20.94
C SER A 152 14.20 -4.76 -21.28
N LYS A 153 13.83 -4.86 -22.56
CA LYS A 153 12.76 -5.77 -23.02
C LYS A 153 13.11 -7.23 -22.78
N GLN A 154 14.34 -7.62 -23.07
CA GLN A 154 14.80 -9.00 -22.88
C GLN A 154 14.88 -9.38 -21.40
N LEU A 155 15.33 -8.48 -20.53
CA LEU A 155 15.37 -8.69 -19.08
C LEU A 155 13.96 -8.90 -18.51
N GLN A 156 13.01 -8.04 -18.89
CA GLN A 156 11.61 -8.17 -18.45
C GLN A 156 11.00 -9.49 -18.92
N LYS A 157 11.20 -9.85 -20.20
CA LYS A 157 10.74 -11.14 -20.73
C LYS A 157 11.36 -12.32 -20.00
N LYS A 158 12.69 -12.33 -19.83
CA LYS A 158 13.41 -13.46 -19.28
C LYS A 158 13.14 -13.66 -17.79
N SER A 159 13.08 -12.57 -17.02
CA SER A 159 12.68 -12.63 -15.61
C SER A 159 11.25 -13.12 -15.42
N PHE A 160 10.34 -12.75 -16.32
CA PHE A 160 8.98 -13.31 -16.34
C PHE A 160 8.99 -14.82 -16.62
N ASP A 161 9.71 -15.26 -17.65
CA ASP A 161 9.84 -16.69 -18.00
C ASP A 161 10.43 -17.52 -16.84
N ASN A 162 11.29 -16.90 -16.01
CA ASN A 162 11.93 -17.51 -14.85
C ASN A 162 11.21 -17.26 -13.51
N GLY A 163 10.01 -16.66 -13.52
CA GLY A 163 9.14 -16.55 -12.34
C GLY A 163 9.53 -15.48 -11.30
N PHE A 164 10.41 -14.53 -11.62
CA PHE A 164 10.78 -13.41 -10.73
C PHE A 164 10.64 -12.05 -11.43
N GLU A 165 9.55 -11.87 -12.18
CA GLU A 165 9.24 -10.72 -13.04
C GLU A 165 9.82 -9.36 -12.58
N VAL A 166 10.79 -8.85 -13.33
CA VAL A 166 11.42 -7.54 -13.15
C VAL A 166 10.75 -6.49 -14.03
N VAL A 167 10.67 -5.25 -13.56
CA VAL A 167 10.22 -4.09 -14.33
C VAL A 167 11.39 -3.14 -14.56
N VAL A 168 11.47 -2.53 -15.74
CA VAL A 168 12.45 -1.47 -16.07
C VAL A 168 11.70 -0.18 -16.37
N PRO A 169 11.51 0.72 -15.38
CA PRO A 169 10.62 1.87 -15.55
C PRO A 169 11.11 2.91 -16.55
N GLY A 170 12.44 3.08 -16.68
CA GLY A 170 13.03 4.13 -17.48
C GLY A 170 14.51 3.92 -17.76
N ILE A 171 15.00 4.66 -18.75
CA ILE A 171 16.39 4.72 -19.17
C ILE A 171 16.80 6.18 -19.22
N ASP A 172 17.74 6.57 -18.36
CA ASP A 172 18.21 7.95 -18.24
C ASP A 172 19.68 8.07 -18.67
N VAL A 173 20.03 9.20 -19.28
CA VAL A 173 21.43 9.53 -19.60
C VAL A 173 22.08 10.19 -18.38
N ARG A 174 23.13 9.58 -17.82
CA ARG A 174 23.90 10.09 -16.67
C ARG A 174 25.35 9.66 -16.79
N LYS A 175 26.27 10.48 -16.26
CA LYS A 175 27.68 10.09 -16.17
C LYS A 175 27.82 8.81 -15.34
N GLY A 176 28.29 7.75 -15.99
CA GLY A 176 28.41 6.43 -15.38
C GLY A 176 29.73 6.17 -14.65
N PRO A 177 29.81 5.05 -13.91
CA PRO A 177 31.06 4.50 -13.37
C PRO A 177 32.02 4.06 -14.50
N ARG A 178 33.21 3.58 -14.13
CA ARG A 178 34.19 3.05 -15.10
C ARG A 178 33.70 1.77 -15.77
N THR A 179 33.26 0.80 -14.98
CA THR A 179 32.69 -0.48 -15.43
C THR A 179 31.20 -0.51 -15.14
N ASN A 180 30.45 -1.40 -15.81
CA ASN A 180 29.04 -1.57 -15.47
C ASN A 180 28.86 -1.99 -13.99
N GLU A 181 27.86 -1.42 -13.34
CA GLU A 181 27.51 -1.74 -11.95
C GLU A 181 26.03 -2.08 -11.86
N LEU A 182 25.70 -3.10 -11.08
CA LEU A 182 24.35 -3.32 -10.57
C LEU A 182 24.35 -2.96 -9.08
N ARG A 183 23.57 -1.95 -8.72
CA ARG A 183 23.50 -1.41 -7.37
C ARG A 183 22.22 -1.88 -6.67
N PHE A 184 22.34 -2.27 -5.42
CA PHE A 184 21.22 -2.56 -4.51
C PHE A 184 21.39 -1.77 -3.21
N PHE A 185 20.29 -1.47 -2.53
CA PHE A 185 20.27 -0.45 -1.47
C PHE A 185 19.77 -0.96 -0.13
N LYS A 186 19.31 -2.22 -0.05
CA LYS A 186 18.90 -2.89 1.17
C LYS A 186 19.60 -4.24 1.24
N ASP A 187 20.19 -4.61 2.37
CA ASP A 187 20.93 -5.87 2.47
C ASP A 187 20.02 -7.09 2.28
N SER A 188 18.77 -6.99 2.74
CA SER A 188 17.74 -8.02 2.55
C SER A 188 17.42 -8.33 1.08
N GLU A 189 17.84 -7.48 0.14
CA GLU A 189 17.55 -7.58 -1.30
C GLU A 189 18.74 -8.09 -2.12
N ARG A 190 19.84 -8.48 -1.45
CA ARG A 190 21.07 -8.96 -2.10
C ARG A 190 20.82 -10.17 -3.00
N ASN A 191 19.99 -11.13 -2.56
CA ASN A 191 19.69 -12.33 -3.33
C ASN A 191 18.94 -12.00 -4.62
N GLU A 192 17.98 -11.07 -4.56
CA GLU A 192 17.27 -10.53 -5.72
C GLU A 192 18.23 -9.81 -6.65
N ALA A 193 19.17 -9.03 -6.12
CA ALA A 193 20.21 -8.35 -6.89
C ALA A 193 21.09 -9.36 -7.67
N MET A 194 21.46 -10.48 -7.04
CA MET A 194 22.22 -11.55 -7.69
C MET A 194 21.42 -12.22 -8.82
N LYS A 195 20.13 -12.51 -8.62
CA LYS A 195 19.26 -13.03 -9.69
C LYS A 195 19.22 -12.07 -10.89
N ILE A 196 19.06 -10.77 -10.63
CA ILE A 196 19.07 -9.74 -11.69
C ILE A 196 20.43 -9.69 -12.39
N GLN A 197 21.54 -9.79 -11.65
CA GLN A 197 22.89 -9.82 -12.22
C GLN A 197 23.10 -11.01 -13.16
N ASP A 198 22.69 -12.21 -12.76
CA ASP A 198 22.84 -13.42 -13.58
C ASP A 198 22.09 -13.30 -14.91
N GLU A 199 20.95 -12.63 -14.87
CA GLU A 199 20.09 -12.43 -16.04
C GLU A 199 20.66 -11.39 -16.98
N LEU A 200 21.16 -10.29 -16.44
CA LEU A 200 21.94 -9.31 -17.21
C LEU A 200 23.17 -9.96 -17.86
N LYS A 201 23.90 -10.80 -17.12
CA LYS A 201 25.05 -11.54 -17.63
C LYS A 201 24.66 -12.47 -18.77
N ALA A 202 23.55 -13.19 -18.65
CA ALA A 202 23.03 -14.06 -19.70
C ALA A 202 22.52 -13.31 -20.94
N LEU A 203 22.30 -11.99 -20.83
CA LEU A 203 22.00 -11.07 -21.93
C LEU A 203 23.25 -10.36 -22.47
N GLY A 204 24.45 -10.75 -22.02
CA GLY A 204 25.72 -10.17 -22.44
C GLY A 204 26.13 -8.91 -21.68
N VAL A 205 25.44 -8.53 -20.61
CA VAL A 205 25.77 -7.38 -19.78
C VAL A 205 26.45 -7.85 -18.50
N SER A 206 27.79 -7.89 -18.52
CA SER A 206 28.58 -8.13 -17.30
C SER A 206 28.50 -6.89 -16.41
N THR A 207 28.18 -7.09 -15.12
CA THR A 207 28.08 -6.02 -14.12
C THR A 207 28.84 -6.41 -12.86
N LYS A 208 29.42 -5.42 -12.18
CA LYS A 208 29.87 -5.56 -10.80
C LYS A 208 28.69 -5.34 -9.87
N LEU A 209 28.45 -6.26 -8.93
CA LEU A 209 27.46 -6.04 -7.88
C LEU A 209 28.02 -5.05 -6.84
N VAL A 210 27.28 -3.98 -6.56
CA VAL A 210 27.69 -2.92 -5.63
C VAL A 210 26.64 -2.73 -4.56
N ASP A 211 27.10 -2.81 -3.32
CA ASP A 211 26.28 -2.72 -2.13
C ASP A 211 26.25 -1.28 -1.61
N PHE A 212 25.04 -0.72 -1.53
CA PHE A 212 24.78 0.59 -0.94
C PHE A 212 23.91 0.51 0.32
N SER A 213 23.66 -0.69 0.85
CA SER A 213 22.84 -0.92 2.05
C SER A 213 23.37 -0.17 3.27
N SER A 214 24.68 -0.16 3.50
CA SER A 214 25.26 0.58 4.64
C SER A 214 24.90 2.07 4.67
N THR A 215 24.66 2.66 3.50
CA THR A 215 24.31 4.07 3.34
C THR A 215 22.79 4.29 3.35
N TYR A 216 22.01 3.35 2.80
CA TYR A 216 20.60 3.57 2.50
C TYR A 216 19.61 2.55 3.11
N GLU A 217 20.05 1.64 3.99
CA GLU A 217 19.23 0.59 4.62
C GLU A 217 17.92 1.14 5.19
N ASN A 218 17.98 2.28 5.86
CA ASN A 218 16.84 2.93 6.50
C ASN A 218 16.27 4.13 5.71
N SER A 219 16.79 4.38 4.51
CA SER A 219 16.29 5.47 3.66
C SER A 219 14.84 5.20 3.24
N SER A 220 13.94 6.12 3.56
CA SER A 220 12.57 6.18 3.02
C SER A 220 12.53 6.68 1.58
N ASN A 221 13.62 7.32 1.14
CA ASN A 221 13.77 7.82 -0.22
C ASN A 221 14.21 6.73 -1.21
N ILE A 222 14.48 5.51 -0.74
CA ILE A 222 14.70 4.36 -1.62
C ILE A 222 13.64 3.31 -1.37
N ARG A 223 12.87 3.04 -2.42
CA ARG A 223 11.85 2.00 -2.43
C ARG A 223 12.48 0.61 -2.19
N PRO A 224 11.77 -0.29 -1.52
CA PRO A 224 12.07 -1.71 -1.57
C PRO A 224 12.09 -2.29 -2.99
N LEU A 225 12.99 -3.24 -3.22
CA LEU A 225 13.25 -3.87 -4.51
C LEU A 225 13.63 -2.83 -5.59
N HIS A 226 14.37 -1.80 -5.18
CA HIS A 226 14.94 -0.78 -6.06
C HIS A 226 16.37 -1.14 -6.40
N PHE A 227 16.64 -1.27 -7.69
CA PHE A 227 17.95 -1.60 -8.21
C PHE A 227 18.33 -0.61 -9.30
N GLU A 228 19.62 -0.37 -9.46
CA GLU A 228 20.11 0.50 -10.52
C GLU A 228 21.19 -0.19 -11.34
N LEU A 229 20.96 -0.30 -12.64
CA LEU A 229 21.96 -0.69 -13.62
C LEU A 229 22.65 0.56 -14.16
N TRP A 230 23.91 0.73 -13.83
CA TRP A 230 24.74 1.81 -14.33
C TRP A 230 25.69 1.26 -15.41
N TYR A 231 25.55 1.76 -16.64
CA TYR A 231 26.50 1.44 -17.71
C TYR A 231 27.80 2.21 -17.50
N GLY A 232 28.92 1.49 -17.60
CA GLY A 232 30.24 2.05 -17.53
C GLY A 232 30.65 2.75 -18.83
N TRP A 233 31.50 3.77 -18.74
CA TRP A 233 32.01 4.44 -19.95
C TRP A 233 33.14 3.65 -20.65
N GLU A 234 33.75 2.64 -20.00
CA GLU A 234 34.70 1.70 -20.62
C GLU A 234 34.06 0.34 -20.97
N ALA A 235 32.78 0.15 -20.70
CA ALA A 235 32.10 -1.11 -20.98
C ALA A 235 31.60 -1.11 -22.43
N THR A 236 32.52 -1.36 -23.36
CA THR A 236 32.25 -1.74 -24.76
C THR A 236 32.54 -3.20 -24.99
#